data_AF-A0A7S3M7A1-F1
#
_entry.id   AF-A0A7S3M7A1-F1
#
_cell.length_a   1.000
_cell.length_b   1.000
_cell.length_c   1.000
_cell.angle_alpha   90.00
_cell.angle_beta   90.00
_cell.angle_gamma   90.00
#
_symmetry.space_group_name_H-M   'P 1'
#
loop_
_entity.id
_entity.type
_entity.pdbx_description
1 polymer ?
#
loop_
_entity_poly.entity_id
_entity_poly.type
_entity_poly.pdbx_seq_one_letter_code
_entity_poly.pdbx_strand_id
1 'polypeptide(L)'
;RHREAEATETLPERTKGRGRNQTPEPAATIQAVKEKDIFDPSIHTYDWKSGRKILIAQAQAEYEERKRSKEAMDQILALSDNAVDAMMGGGDNSRPTSPVKAEYPSKSISGDVDKWLQRMRRDRYGERKPPPKVEDVPMPEPRFFAAYQKLEDRDLVITIEHCFNCQHHNVTTRHKQDDYVNNSSSFLRALAQMAHESGVCARVGVSRFKANVTEKCSTSDSDSRIGAFEIQVAYKTPNGKVVPKILHSKLMTRCWPSKNVLEKRFRAFIASAKV
;
A
#
# COMPACT_ATOMS: atom_id res chain seq x y z
N ARG A 1 -51.26 -29.76 32.02
CA ARG A 1 -52.36 -30.33 31.19
C ARG A 1 -52.93 -29.19 30.36
N HIS A 2 -53.20 -29.44 29.06
CA HIS A 2 -53.49 -28.50 27.94
C HIS A 2 -52.24 -28.05 27.17
N ARG A 3 -51.90 -28.73 26.06
CA ARG A 3 -52.37 -28.62 24.64
C ARG A 3 -51.65 -27.47 23.92
N GLU A 4 -50.58 -27.73 23.16
CA GLU A 4 -50.56 -28.11 21.71
C GLU A 4 -51.21 -27.08 20.77
N ALA A 5 -50.39 -26.47 19.91
CA ALA A 5 -50.75 -26.08 18.54
C ALA A 5 -49.45 -25.84 17.73
N GLU A 6 -49.14 -26.81 16.88
CA GLU A 6 -48.16 -26.73 15.79
C GLU A 6 -48.74 -25.87 14.65
N ALA A 7 -47.89 -25.06 14.00
CA ALA A 7 -48.21 -24.41 12.73
C ALA A 7 -47.09 -24.70 11.74
N THR A 8 -47.38 -25.62 10.84
CA THR A 8 -46.59 -26.05 9.68
C THR A 8 -46.90 -25.09 8.53
N GLU A 9 -45.92 -24.32 8.07
CA GLU A 9 -46.05 -23.54 6.82
C GLU A 9 -45.19 -24.13 5.70
N THR A 10 -45.91 -24.36 4.61
CA THR A 10 -45.59 -25.01 3.34
C THR A 10 -44.66 -24.22 2.44
N LEU A 11 -43.70 -24.92 1.83
CA LEU A 11 -42.84 -24.46 0.74
C LEU A 11 -43.61 -24.41 -0.60
N PRO A 12 -43.39 -23.39 -1.46
CA PRO A 12 -43.92 -23.39 -2.81
C PRO A 12 -43.05 -24.17 -3.81
N GLU A 13 -43.76 -24.75 -4.77
CA GLU A 13 -43.31 -25.67 -5.81
C GLU A 13 -42.34 -25.08 -6.84
N ARG A 14 -41.44 -25.95 -7.30
CA ARG A 14 -40.40 -25.69 -8.28
C ARG A 14 -40.92 -26.03 -9.68
N THR A 15 -41.38 -25.04 -10.45
CA THR A 15 -41.83 -25.23 -11.84
C THR A 15 -40.64 -25.51 -12.77
N LYS A 16 -40.66 -26.70 -13.39
CA LYS A 16 -39.80 -27.10 -14.50
C LYS A 16 -40.35 -26.51 -15.81
N GLY A 17 -39.62 -25.58 -16.41
CA GLY A 17 -39.87 -25.08 -17.77
C GLY A 17 -38.80 -25.55 -18.74
N ARG A 18 -39.08 -26.64 -19.47
CA ARG A 18 -38.41 -27.00 -20.73
C ARG A 18 -39.08 -26.23 -21.86
N GLY A 19 -38.32 -25.53 -22.68
CA GLY A 19 -38.81 -24.87 -23.90
C GLY A 19 -37.67 -24.47 -24.81
N ARG A 20 -37.24 -25.42 -25.65
CA ARG A 20 -36.18 -25.26 -26.65
C ARG A 20 -36.85 -24.87 -27.96
N ASN A 21 -36.79 -23.59 -28.34
CA ASN A 21 -37.11 -23.14 -29.68
C ASN A 21 -35.84 -22.54 -30.30
N GLN A 22 -35.25 -23.29 -31.23
CA GLN A 22 -34.20 -22.81 -32.12
C GLN A 22 -34.88 -22.21 -33.36
N THR A 23 -34.89 -20.88 -33.43
CA THR A 23 -35.09 -20.15 -34.68
C THR A 23 -33.72 -19.88 -35.30
N PRO A 24 -33.51 -20.12 -36.61
CA PRO A 24 -32.28 -19.76 -37.28
C PRO A 24 -32.22 -18.24 -37.48
N GLU A 25 -31.19 -17.61 -36.91
CA GLU A 25 -30.86 -16.20 -37.16
C GLU A 25 -30.41 -16.00 -38.62
N PRO A 26 -30.89 -14.94 -39.30
CA PRO A 26 -30.34 -14.53 -40.59
C PRO A 26 -28.95 -13.89 -40.39
N ALA A 27 -28.01 -14.29 -41.25
CA ALA A 27 -26.65 -13.78 -41.29
C ALA A 27 -26.62 -12.24 -41.38
N ALA A 28 -26.31 -11.59 -40.26
CA ALA A 28 -26.11 -10.16 -40.20
C ALA A 28 -24.74 -9.80 -40.80
N THR A 29 -24.78 -9.09 -41.92
CA THR A 29 -23.66 -8.36 -42.52
C THR A 29 -23.04 -7.43 -41.47
N ILE A 30 -21.82 -7.76 -41.02
CA ILE A 30 -21.01 -6.91 -40.15
C ILE A 30 -20.54 -5.71 -40.98
N GLN A 31 -21.34 -4.64 -40.98
CA GLN A 31 -20.86 -3.33 -41.37
C GLN A 31 -20.01 -2.80 -40.22
N ALA A 32 -18.73 -2.54 -40.51
CA ALA A 32 -17.78 -1.94 -39.58
C ALA A 32 -18.26 -0.52 -39.22
N VAL A 33 -19.02 -0.43 -38.12
CA VAL A 33 -19.35 0.83 -37.48
C VAL A 33 -18.03 1.38 -36.94
N LYS A 34 -17.51 2.44 -37.60
CA LYS A 34 -16.48 3.29 -37.01
C LYS A 34 -17.14 3.99 -35.81
N GLU A 35 -17.12 3.33 -34.66
CA GLU A 35 -17.41 3.93 -33.37
C GLU A 35 -16.47 5.14 -33.23
N LYS A 36 -17.03 6.33 -33.47
CA LYS A 36 -16.42 7.55 -32.98
C LYS A 36 -16.62 7.49 -31.48
N ASP A 37 -15.61 6.99 -30.76
CA ASP A 37 -15.54 7.08 -29.32
C ASP A 37 -15.85 8.52 -28.92
N ILE A 38 -17.03 8.73 -28.36
CA ILE A 38 -17.43 10.01 -27.77
C ILE A 38 -16.61 10.10 -26.47
N PHE A 39 -15.38 10.56 -26.61
CA PHE A 39 -14.49 10.79 -25.48
C PHE A 39 -15.07 11.95 -24.68
N ASP A 40 -15.54 11.66 -23.47
CA ASP A 40 -15.98 12.68 -22.53
C ASP A 40 -14.75 13.56 -22.19
N PRO A 41 -14.75 14.86 -22.58
CA PRO A 41 -13.61 15.75 -22.38
C PRO A 41 -13.34 16.05 -20.89
N SER A 42 -14.20 15.58 -19.99
CA SER A 42 -14.07 15.77 -18.55
C SER A 42 -13.35 14.61 -17.83
N ILE A 43 -12.89 13.58 -18.53
CA ILE A 43 -12.16 12.48 -17.88
C ILE A 43 -10.71 12.92 -17.58
N HIS A 44 -10.31 12.74 -16.32
CA HIS A 44 -8.98 13.10 -15.83
C HIS A 44 -8.19 11.87 -15.40
N THR A 45 -6.86 11.98 -15.49
CA THR A 45 -5.88 11.04 -14.94
C THR A 45 -4.90 11.79 -14.04
N TYR A 46 -3.91 11.09 -13.48
CA TYR A 46 -2.88 11.68 -12.64
C TYR A 46 -1.51 11.51 -13.29
N ASP A 47 -0.75 12.60 -13.40
CA ASP A 47 0.65 12.53 -13.81
C ASP A 47 1.46 11.79 -12.72
N TRP A 48 2.10 10.68 -13.10
CA TRP A 48 2.87 9.86 -12.17
C TRP A 48 4.14 10.56 -11.63
N LYS A 49 4.63 11.61 -12.31
CA LYS A 49 5.80 12.37 -11.87
C LYS A 49 5.43 13.45 -10.85
N SER A 50 4.42 14.25 -11.15
CA SER A 50 4.03 15.40 -10.30
C SER A 50 2.85 15.14 -9.36
N GLY A 51 2.12 14.03 -9.54
CA GLY A 51 0.88 13.73 -8.82
C GLY A 51 -0.28 14.65 -9.17
N ARG A 52 -0.13 15.54 -10.16
CA ARG A 52 -1.16 16.51 -10.55
C ARG A 52 -2.27 15.82 -11.36
N LYS A 53 -3.50 16.25 -11.12
CA LYS A 53 -4.67 15.87 -11.93
C LYS A 53 -4.54 16.54 -13.30
N ILE A 54 -4.49 15.74 -14.37
CA ILE A 54 -4.37 16.19 -15.76
C ILE A 54 -5.50 15.59 -16.60
N LEU A 55 -5.87 16.23 -17.70
CA LEU A 55 -6.87 15.69 -18.63
C LEU A 55 -6.29 14.50 -19.40
N ILE A 56 -7.12 13.49 -19.73
CA ILE A 56 -6.64 12.34 -20.53
C ILE A 56 -6.09 12.78 -21.89
N ALA A 57 -6.72 13.78 -22.53
CA ALA A 57 -6.23 14.34 -23.79
C ALA A 57 -4.81 14.93 -23.66
N GLN A 58 -4.53 15.59 -22.54
CA GLN A 58 -3.18 16.10 -22.24
C GLN A 58 -2.19 14.95 -22.02
N ALA A 59 -2.58 13.92 -21.27
CA ALA A 59 -1.74 12.75 -21.04
C ALA A 59 -1.40 12.00 -22.34
N GLN A 60 -2.35 11.91 -23.28
CA GLN A 60 -2.13 11.32 -24.60
C GLN A 60 -1.17 12.16 -25.44
N ALA A 61 -1.33 13.49 -25.46
CA ALA A 61 -0.42 14.38 -26.17
C ALA A 61 1.03 14.27 -25.67
N GLU A 62 1.23 14.25 -24.34
CA GLU A 62 2.56 14.05 -23.75
C GLU A 62 3.15 12.67 -24.07
N TYR A 63 2.31 11.64 -24.14
CA TYR A 63 2.75 10.30 -24.53
C TYR A 63 3.22 10.24 -26.00
N GLU A 64 2.44 10.84 -26.91
CA GLU A 64 2.80 10.93 -28.32
C GLU A 64 4.06 11.76 -28.57
N GLU A 65 4.26 12.83 -27.80
CA GLU A 65 5.49 13.63 -27.85
C GLU A 65 6.70 12.80 -27.42
N ARG A 66 6.61 12.06 -26.30
CA ARG A 66 7.70 11.17 -25.85
C ARG A 66 7.97 10.07 -26.86
N LYS A 67 6.92 9.52 -27.47
CA LYS A 67 7.06 8.52 -28.54
C LYS A 67 7.82 9.10 -29.73
N ARG A 68 7.45 10.31 -30.18
CA ARG A 68 8.17 11.03 -31.26
C ARG A 68 9.61 11.36 -30.89
N SER A 69 9.88 11.82 -29.66
CA SER A 69 11.24 12.09 -29.22
C SER A 69 12.10 10.82 -29.19
N LYS A 70 11.51 9.69 -28.78
CA LYS A 70 12.19 8.39 -28.80
C LYS A 70 12.51 7.95 -30.24
N GLU A 71 11.52 8.03 -31.13
CA GLU A 71 11.72 7.70 -32.55
C GLU A 71 12.77 8.60 -33.21
N ALA A 72 12.81 9.89 -32.88
CA ALA A 72 13.83 10.81 -33.35
C ALA A 72 15.24 10.46 -32.83
N MET A 73 15.36 10.08 -31.55
CA MET A 73 16.63 9.63 -30.98
C MET A 73 17.10 8.32 -31.61
N ASP A 74 16.18 7.38 -31.84
CA ASP A 74 16.47 6.11 -32.52
C ASP A 74 16.93 6.36 -33.97
N GLN A 75 16.34 7.34 -34.67
CA GLN A 75 16.81 7.76 -36.00
C GLN A 75 18.21 8.40 -35.97
N ILE A 76 18.52 9.22 -34.96
CA ILE A 76 19.86 9.81 -34.80
C ILE A 76 20.91 8.70 -34.56
N LEU A 77 20.60 7.72 -33.72
CA LEU A 77 21.50 6.58 -33.47
C LEU A 77 21.66 5.70 -34.73
N ALA A 78 20.59 5.45 -35.46
CA ALA A 78 20.66 4.69 -36.71
C ALA A 78 21.46 5.43 -37.81
N LEU A 79 21.46 6.76 -37.80
CA LEU A 79 22.31 7.57 -38.68
C LEU A 79 23.76 7.59 -38.22
N SER A 80 24.05 7.56 -36.90
CA SER A 80 25.44 7.49 -36.42
C SER A 80 26.09 6.17 -36.81
N ASP A 81 25.38 5.06 -36.72
CA ASP A 81 25.96 3.74 -37.04
C ASP A 81 26.25 3.58 -38.54
N ASN A 82 25.43 4.18 -39.41
CA ASN A 82 25.66 4.15 -40.86
C ASN A 82 26.65 5.24 -41.35
N ALA A 83 26.75 6.38 -40.67
CA ALA A 83 27.68 7.45 -41.04
C ALA A 83 29.11 7.17 -40.54
N VAL A 84 29.28 6.48 -39.41
CA VAL A 84 30.59 6.10 -38.89
C VAL A 84 31.26 5.03 -39.77
N ASP A 85 30.50 4.11 -40.35
CA ASP A 85 31.04 3.12 -41.31
C ASP A 85 31.40 3.75 -42.67
N ALA A 86 30.72 4.83 -43.08
CA ALA A 86 31.01 5.55 -44.34
C ALA A 86 32.14 6.59 -44.19
N MET A 87 32.40 7.14 -43.00
CA MET A 87 33.47 8.12 -42.74
C MET A 87 34.79 7.51 -42.26
N MET A 88 34.86 6.21 -41.97
CA MET A 88 36.11 5.51 -41.65
C MET A 88 36.96 5.16 -42.89
N GLY A 89 36.61 5.70 -44.06
CA GLY A 89 37.41 5.69 -45.28
C GLY A 89 38.34 6.89 -45.38
N GLY A 90 39.41 6.90 -44.57
CA GLY A 90 40.63 7.67 -44.85
C GLY A 90 40.74 9.05 -44.22
N GLY A 91 41.69 9.21 -43.30
CA GLY A 91 42.25 10.52 -42.97
C GLY A 91 42.53 10.75 -41.48
N ASP A 92 43.80 10.64 -41.12
CA ASP A 92 44.49 11.35 -40.03
C ASP A 92 44.25 10.99 -38.54
N ASN A 93 45.03 10.01 -38.07
CA ASN A 93 45.96 10.08 -36.93
C ASN A 93 45.77 11.07 -35.76
N SER A 94 44.60 11.08 -35.12
CA SER A 94 44.53 11.39 -33.68
C SER A 94 43.70 10.35 -32.94
N ARG A 95 44.34 9.20 -32.66
CA ARG A 95 43.79 8.14 -31.80
C ARG A 95 43.29 8.75 -30.49
N PRO A 96 42.00 8.58 -30.12
CA PRO A 96 41.59 8.76 -28.74
C PRO A 96 42.43 7.80 -27.90
N THR A 97 43.14 8.37 -26.93
CA THR A 97 43.90 7.65 -25.91
C THR A 97 43.09 6.47 -25.40
N SER A 98 43.78 5.33 -25.36
CA SER A 98 43.33 3.97 -25.05
C SER A 98 42.10 3.89 -24.12
N PRO A 99 41.23 2.88 -24.31
CA PRO A 99 40.10 2.65 -23.41
C PRO A 99 40.61 2.70 -21.97
N VAL A 100 40.02 3.59 -21.18
CA VAL A 100 40.37 3.78 -19.76
C VAL A 100 40.37 2.39 -19.14
N LYS A 101 41.56 1.92 -18.75
CA LYS A 101 41.70 0.63 -18.08
C LYS A 101 40.72 0.66 -16.91
N ALA A 102 39.86 -0.34 -16.83
CA ALA A 102 38.98 -0.50 -15.68
C ALA A 102 39.86 -0.58 -14.43
N GLU A 103 39.98 0.54 -13.72
CA GLU A 103 40.66 0.55 -12.44
C GLU A 103 39.76 -0.18 -11.46
N TYR A 104 40.32 -1.23 -10.89
CA TYR A 104 39.67 -1.95 -9.81
C TYR A 104 39.38 -0.96 -8.67
N PRO A 105 38.21 -1.07 -8.01
CA PRO A 105 37.83 -0.17 -6.94
C PRO A 105 39.00 0.06 -5.97
N SER A 106 39.28 1.32 -5.66
CA SER A 106 40.39 1.71 -4.80
C SER A 106 40.34 0.97 -3.45
N LYS A 107 41.47 0.91 -2.73
CA LYS A 107 41.57 0.25 -1.40
C LYS A 107 40.51 0.72 -0.40
N SER A 108 39.92 1.90 -0.58
CA SER A 108 38.80 2.38 0.22
C SER A 108 37.52 1.58 -0.06
N ILE A 109 37.22 1.30 -1.33
CA ILE A 109 36.03 0.57 -1.74
C ILE A 109 36.16 -0.92 -1.38
N SER A 110 37.38 -1.48 -1.44
CA SER A 110 37.60 -2.87 -1.01
C SER A 110 37.26 -3.09 0.47
N GLY A 111 37.59 -2.13 1.34
CA GLY A 111 37.25 -2.21 2.77
C GLY A 111 35.74 -2.19 3.04
N ASP A 112 34.97 -1.43 2.27
CA ASP A 112 33.51 -1.38 2.40
C ASP A 112 32.83 -2.61 1.80
N VAL A 113 33.36 -3.14 0.70
CA VAL A 113 32.93 -4.42 0.12
C VAL A 113 33.21 -5.56 1.10
N ASP A 114 34.37 -5.59 1.75
CA ASP A 114 34.70 -6.60 2.75
C ASP A 114 33.81 -6.52 3.99
N LYS A 115 33.51 -5.32 4.49
CA LYS A 115 32.53 -5.13 5.58
C LYS A 115 31.14 -5.60 5.16
N TRP A 116 30.73 -5.31 3.92
CA TRP A 116 29.45 -5.77 3.38
C TRP A 116 29.42 -7.30 3.23
N LEU A 117 30.48 -7.92 2.70
CA LEU A 117 30.62 -9.36 2.59
C LEU A 117 30.66 -10.04 3.96
N GLN A 118 31.35 -9.46 4.94
CA GLN A 118 31.33 -9.95 6.32
C GLN A 118 29.94 -9.85 6.95
N ARG A 119 29.20 -8.76 6.69
CA ARG A 119 27.79 -8.63 7.11
C ARG A 119 26.93 -9.70 6.44
N MET A 120 27.06 -9.89 5.13
CA MET A 120 26.33 -10.90 4.37
C MET A 120 26.68 -12.33 4.82
N ARG A 121 27.95 -12.62 5.14
CA ARG A 121 28.37 -13.92 5.68
C ARG A 121 27.76 -14.15 7.06
N ARG A 122 27.77 -13.15 7.94
CA ARG A 122 27.10 -13.24 9.25
C ARG A 122 25.60 -13.49 9.12
N ASP A 123 24.95 -12.85 8.14
CA ASP A 123 23.53 -13.05 7.87
C ASP A 123 23.22 -14.42 7.24
N ARG A 124 24.13 -14.96 6.40
CA ARG A 124 23.91 -16.21 5.65
C ARG A 124 24.38 -17.49 6.37
N TYR A 125 25.40 -17.39 7.23
CA TYR A 125 26.02 -18.53 7.92
C TYR A 125 25.65 -18.63 9.42
N GLY A 126 24.63 -17.89 9.89
CA GLY A 126 23.93 -18.24 11.12
C GLY A 126 24.55 -17.76 12.45
N GLU A 127 25.55 -16.88 12.42
CA GLU A 127 26.07 -16.27 13.66
C GLU A 127 25.10 -15.26 14.29
N ARG A 128 24.13 -14.75 13.52
CA ARG A 128 22.99 -14.05 14.10
C ARG A 128 22.00 -15.09 14.63
N LYS A 129 21.70 -15.03 15.94
CA LYS A 129 20.45 -15.59 16.46
C LYS A 129 19.35 -15.16 15.49
N PRO A 130 18.54 -16.10 14.95
CA PRO A 130 17.44 -15.73 14.08
C PRO A 130 16.66 -14.62 14.78
N PRO A 131 16.23 -13.57 14.05
CA PRO A 131 15.41 -12.53 14.67
C PRO A 131 14.29 -13.24 15.44
N PRO A 132 14.03 -12.85 16.69
CA PRO A 132 13.01 -13.51 17.50
C PRO A 132 11.75 -13.62 16.65
N LYS A 133 11.12 -14.80 16.66
CA LYS A 133 9.89 -14.97 15.90
C LYS A 133 8.94 -13.87 16.36
N VAL A 134 8.26 -13.22 15.42
CA VAL A 134 7.37 -12.09 15.73
C VAL A 134 6.29 -12.49 16.76
N GLU A 135 6.02 -13.79 16.87
CA GLU A 135 5.13 -14.42 17.85
C GLU A 135 5.64 -14.34 19.30
N ASP A 136 6.96 -14.28 19.51
CA ASP A 136 7.59 -14.30 20.83
C ASP A 136 7.74 -12.90 21.44
N VAL A 137 7.65 -11.85 20.62
CA VAL A 137 7.76 -10.47 21.11
C VAL A 137 6.38 -10.00 21.56
N PRO A 138 6.17 -9.69 22.86
CA PRO A 138 4.88 -9.23 23.33
C PRO A 138 4.50 -7.92 22.64
N MET A 139 3.25 -7.82 22.19
CA MET A 139 2.70 -6.59 21.63
C MET A 139 2.82 -5.46 22.65
N PRO A 140 3.22 -4.22 22.28
CA PRO A 140 3.36 -3.13 23.22
C PRO A 140 2.01 -2.82 23.85
N GLU A 141 2.07 -2.15 24.99
CA GLU A 141 0.87 -1.71 25.66
C GLU A 141 0.13 -0.67 24.79
N PRO A 142 -1.21 -0.79 24.67
CA PRO A 142 -2.03 0.21 23.99
C PRO A 142 -1.83 1.60 24.58
N ARG A 143 -1.75 2.62 23.73
CA ARG A 143 -1.62 4.01 24.20
C ARG A 143 -3.01 4.56 24.49
N PHE A 144 -3.13 5.32 25.58
CA PHE A 144 -4.37 5.97 25.94
C PHE A 144 -4.45 7.35 25.29
N PHE A 145 -5.35 7.53 24.32
CA PHE A 145 -5.55 8.82 23.67
C PHE A 145 -6.63 9.63 24.39
N ALA A 146 -6.54 10.97 24.33
CA ALA A 146 -7.53 11.86 24.93
C ALA A 146 -8.97 11.60 24.42
N ALA A 147 -9.11 11.11 23.18
CA ALA A 147 -10.40 10.73 22.62
C ALA A 147 -11.10 9.63 23.43
N TYR A 148 -10.35 8.77 24.14
CA TYR A 148 -10.92 7.65 24.91
C TYR A 148 -11.67 8.12 26.16
N GLN A 149 -11.32 9.30 26.68
CA GLN A 149 -11.98 9.90 27.84
C GLN A 149 -13.41 10.37 27.50
N LYS A 150 -13.69 10.62 26.22
CA LYS A 150 -14.98 11.15 25.73
C LYS A 150 -15.93 10.06 25.24
N LEU A 151 -15.54 8.79 25.35
CA LEU A 151 -16.38 7.67 24.95
C LEU A 151 -17.56 7.53 25.92
N GLU A 152 -18.75 7.28 25.38
CA GLU A 152 -19.92 6.81 26.11
C GLU A 152 -19.97 5.29 26.13
N ASP A 153 -20.86 4.74 26.95
CA ASP A 153 -21.01 3.30 27.08
C ASP A 153 -21.41 2.67 25.75
N ARG A 154 -20.73 1.58 25.41
CA ARG A 154 -20.83 0.90 24.12
C ARG A 154 -20.30 1.74 22.95
N ASP A 155 -19.38 2.67 23.15
CA ASP A 155 -18.64 3.25 22.04
C ASP A 155 -17.45 2.39 21.63
N LEU A 156 -17.22 2.31 20.32
CA LEU A 156 -16.04 1.72 19.71
C LEU A 156 -15.27 2.81 18.97
N VAL A 157 -14.00 2.99 19.29
CA VAL A 157 -13.12 3.90 18.55
C VAL A 157 -11.96 3.15 17.94
N ILE A 158 -11.73 3.39 16.65
CA ILE A 158 -10.58 2.91 15.90
C ILE A 158 -9.61 4.07 15.76
N THR A 159 -8.35 3.85 16.17
CA THR A 159 -7.32 4.86 16.11
C THR A 159 -6.12 4.37 15.32
N ILE A 160 -5.58 5.24 14.47
CA ILE A 160 -4.31 5.00 13.79
C ILE A 160 -3.33 6.11 14.16
N GLU A 161 -2.29 5.75 14.92
CA GLU A 161 -1.13 6.61 15.12
C GLU A 161 -0.13 6.35 14.01
N HIS A 162 0.34 7.38 13.35
CA HIS A 162 1.38 7.23 12.34
C HIS A 162 2.46 8.30 12.45
N CYS A 163 3.63 7.97 11.93
CA CYS A 163 4.74 8.90 11.82
C CYS A 163 4.33 10.12 10.99
N PHE A 164 4.73 11.31 11.45
CA PHE A 164 4.46 12.60 10.82
C PHE A 164 5.77 13.40 10.76
N ASN A 165 5.81 14.46 9.95
CA ASN A 165 7.00 15.28 9.74
C ASN A 165 8.19 14.43 9.23
N CYS A 166 7.92 13.55 8.25
CA CYS A 166 8.94 12.63 7.72
C CYS A 166 10.17 13.33 7.14
N GLN A 167 9.98 14.54 6.63
CA GLN A 167 11.07 15.40 6.13
C GLN A 167 12.06 15.86 7.20
N HIS A 168 11.68 15.84 8.49
CA HIS A 168 12.53 16.32 9.59
C HIS A 168 13.38 15.21 10.21
N HIS A 169 13.08 13.94 9.92
CA HIS A 169 13.92 12.83 10.36
C HIS A 169 14.56 12.17 9.14
N ASN A 170 15.67 12.75 8.68
CA ASN A 170 16.50 12.27 7.56
C ASN A 170 17.19 10.92 7.82
N VAL A 171 16.78 10.19 8.86
CA VAL A 171 17.42 8.95 9.27
C VAL A 171 17.11 7.80 8.30
N THR A 172 16.00 7.88 7.55
CA THR A 172 15.70 6.88 6.51
C THR A 172 15.12 7.52 5.25
N THR A 173 15.68 7.18 4.08
CA THR A 173 15.15 7.59 2.77
C THR A 173 13.85 6.86 2.39
N ARG A 174 13.35 5.96 3.27
CA ARG A 174 12.19 5.10 3.03
C ARG A 174 10.90 5.61 3.68
N HIS A 175 10.92 6.78 4.34
CA HIS A 175 9.75 7.36 4.98
C HIS A 175 9.06 8.38 4.08
N LYS A 176 8.13 7.92 3.25
CA LYS A 176 7.24 8.79 2.48
C LYS A 176 6.00 9.09 3.32
N GLN A 177 5.79 10.36 3.70
CA GLN A 177 4.66 10.77 4.55
C GLN A 177 3.30 10.40 3.92
N ASP A 178 3.18 10.55 2.61
CA ASP A 178 1.96 10.25 1.87
C ASP A 178 1.54 8.78 2.01
N ASP A 179 2.51 7.85 2.07
CA ASP A 179 2.20 6.43 2.28
C ASP A 179 1.54 6.20 3.63
N TYR A 180 1.99 6.87 4.70
CA TYR A 180 1.37 6.74 6.03
C TYR A 180 -0.05 7.34 6.05
N VAL A 181 -0.23 8.49 5.38
CA VAL A 181 -1.53 9.18 5.28
C VAL A 181 -2.52 8.36 4.44
N ASN A 182 -2.09 7.82 3.31
CA ASN A 182 -2.93 7.02 2.40
C ASN A 182 -3.29 5.68 3.04
N ASN A 183 -2.31 4.97 3.61
CA ASN A 183 -2.56 3.70 4.29
C ASN A 183 -3.47 3.90 5.50
N SER A 184 -3.25 4.92 6.33
CA SER A 184 -4.13 5.16 7.49
C SER A 184 -5.58 5.45 7.06
N SER A 185 -5.78 6.26 6.01
CA SER A 185 -7.11 6.48 5.42
C SER A 185 -7.76 5.19 4.95
N SER A 186 -7.00 4.37 4.21
CA SER A 186 -7.48 3.10 3.65
C SER A 186 -7.89 2.11 4.75
N PHE A 187 -7.03 1.90 5.76
CA PHE A 187 -7.31 0.98 6.86
C PHE A 187 -8.44 1.47 7.78
N LEU A 188 -8.55 2.78 8.03
CA LEU A 188 -9.68 3.33 8.80
C LEU A 188 -11.02 3.03 8.09
N ARG A 189 -11.09 3.27 6.77
CA ARG A 189 -12.31 2.95 5.98
C ARG A 189 -12.63 1.46 6.04
N ALA A 190 -11.63 0.60 5.82
CA ALA A 190 -11.81 -0.84 5.85
C ALA A 190 -12.29 -1.34 7.23
N LEU A 191 -11.69 -0.85 8.33
CA LEU A 191 -12.09 -1.23 9.69
C LEU A 191 -13.48 -0.72 10.06
N ALA A 192 -13.82 0.51 9.68
CA ALA A 192 -15.16 1.05 9.88
C ALA A 192 -16.22 0.24 9.12
N GLN A 193 -15.93 -0.12 7.87
CA GLN A 193 -16.80 -0.98 7.07
C GLN A 193 -16.98 -2.37 7.71
N MET A 194 -15.90 -3.00 8.17
CA MET A 194 -15.99 -4.29 8.86
C MET A 194 -16.78 -4.21 10.18
N ALA A 195 -16.68 -3.10 10.91
CA ALA A 195 -17.48 -2.88 12.11
C ALA A 195 -18.98 -2.83 11.77
N HIS A 196 -19.33 -2.10 10.72
CA HIS A 196 -20.69 -2.01 10.22
C HIS A 196 -21.22 -3.38 9.75
N GLU A 197 -20.45 -4.10 8.93
CA GLU A 197 -20.81 -5.43 8.42
C GLU A 197 -20.96 -6.47 9.54
N SER A 198 -20.24 -6.31 10.64
CA SER A 198 -20.33 -7.20 11.81
C SER A 198 -21.55 -6.89 12.70
N GLY A 199 -22.37 -5.90 12.33
CA GLY A 199 -23.56 -5.53 13.11
C GLY A 199 -23.22 -4.97 14.49
N VAL A 200 -22.05 -4.34 14.63
CA VAL A 200 -21.59 -3.76 15.90
C VAL A 200 -22.63 -2.76 16.43
N CYS A 201 -23.23 -3.07 17.58
CA CYS A 201 -24.21 -2.23 18.26
C CYS A 201 -23.52 -1.13 19.08
N ALA A 202 -22.54 -0.46 18.48
CA ALA A 202 -21.73 0.59 19.08
C ALA A 202 -21.68 1.81 18.16
N ARG A 203 -21.54 3.00 18.75
CA ARG A 203 -21.15 4.19 17.96
C ARG A 203 -19.69 4.02 17.57
N VAL A 204 -19.41 4.11 16.28
CA VAL A 204 -18.06 3.89 15.73
C VAL A 204 -17.39 5.23 15.45
N GLY A 205 -16.33 5.53 16.20
CA GLY A 205 -15.44 6.66 15.95
C GLY A 205 -14.18 6.23 15.20
N VAL A 206 -13.69 7.09 14.31
CA VAL A 206 -12.37 6.93 13.66
C VAL A 206 -11.51 8.14 13.95
N SER A 207 -10.27 7.91 14.37
CA SER A 207 -9.34 9.01 14.64
C SER A 207 -7.93 8.69 14.18
N ARG A 208 -7.19 9.75 13.85
CA ARG A 208 -5.82 9.70 13.40
C ARG A 208 -4.98 10.55 14.31
N PHE A 209 -3.86 9.99 14.76
CA PHE A 209 -2.90 10.69 15.60
C PHE A 209 -1.58 10.83 14.87
N LYS A 210 -1.04 12.05 14.90
CA LYS A 210 0.34 12.29 14.50
C LYS A 210 1.23 11.87 15.65
N ALA A 211 2.22 11.04 15.36
CA ALA A 211 3.27 10.75 16.31
C ALA A 211 3.98 12.05 16.73
N ASN A 212 4.29 12.18 18.02
CA ASN A 212 5.04 13.33 18.53
C ASN A 212 6.53 13.15 18.20
N VAL A 213 6.91 13.49 16.95
CA VAL A 213 8.30 13.44 16.47
C VAL A 213 8.81 14.87 16.39
N THR A 214 9.76 15.20 17.26
CA THR A 214 10.47 16.49 17.23
C THR A 214 11.81 16.33 16.48
N GLU A 215 12.42 17.43 16.06
CA GLU A 215 13.76 17.42 15.41
C GLU A 215 14.85 16.83 16.30
N LYS A 216 14.64 16.83 17.62
CA LYS A 216 15.57 16.28 18.61
C LYS A 216 15.39 14.78 18.83
N CYS A 217 14.33 14.17 18.31
CA CYS A 217 14.09 12.74 18.48
C CYS A 217 15.13 11.94 17.69
N SER A 218 15.96 11.18 18.41
CA SER A 218 16.87 10.23 17.80
C SER A 218 16.12 8.93 17.48
N THR A 219 16.58 8.14 16.51
CA THR A 219 16.01 6.79 16.28
C THR A 219 16.33 5.80 17.40
N SER A 220 17.25 6.14 18.30
CA SER A 220 17.60 5.34 19.48
C SER A 220 16.72 5.61 20.69
N ASP A 221 15.92 6.69 20.67
CA ASP A 221 15.05 6.98 21.81
C ASP A 221 13.97 5.90 21.90
N SER A 222 13.76 5.34 23.09
CA SER A 222 12.70 4.35 23.34
C SER A 222 11.32 4.89 22.98
N ASP A 223 11.15 6.21 23.09
CA ASP A 223 9.94 6.95 22.74
C ASP A 223 9.98 7.50 21.30
N SER A 224 11.01 7.17 20.52
CA SER A 224 11.09 7.56 19.13
C SER A 224 10.01 6.85 18.32
N ARG A 225 8.97 7.61 17.96
CA ARG A 225 7.88 7.15 17.10
C ARG A 225 8.21 7.35 15.61
N ILE A 226 9.50 7.45 15.28
CA ILE A 226 9.99 7.55 13.90
C ILE A 226 9.66 6.24 13.16
N GLY A 227 8.88 6.35 12.09
CA GLY A 227 8.38 5.20 11.34
C GLY A 227 7.20 4.45 11.97
N ALA A 228 6.61 4.97 13.06
CA ALA A 228 5.47 4.34 13.70
C ALA A 228 4.25 4.26 12.76
N PHE A 229 3.54 3.14 12.84
CA PHE A 229 2.22 2.96 12.26
C PHE A 229 1.49 1.93 13.12
N GLU A 230 0.75 2.44 14.09
CA GLU A 230 0.00 1.65 15.06
C GLU A 230 -1.48 1.73 14.78
N ILE A 231 -2.13 0.58 14.74
CA ILE A 231 -3.57 0.49 14.65
C ILE A 231 -4.07 -0.03 15.99
N GLN A 232 -4.91 0.75 16.65
CA GLN A 232 -5.51 0.40 17.92
C GLN A 232 -7.02 0.51 17.86
N VAL A 233 -7.68 -0.22 18.74
CA VAL A 233 -9.11 -0.16 18.96
C VAL A 233 -9.34 0.00 20.45
N ALA A 234 -10.34 0.79 20.82
CA ALA A 234 -10.79 0.89 22.19
C ALA A 234 -12.31 0.79 22.22
N TYR A 235 -12.81 -0.07 23.10
CA TYR A 235 -14.24 -0.23 23.34
C TYR A 235 -14.55 0.17 24.78
N LYS A 236 -15.58 0.98 25.00
CA LYS A 236 -16.07 1.29 26.34
C LYS A 236 -17.21 0.34 26.68
N THR A 237 -16.96 -0.56 27.62
CA THR A 237 -17.95 -1.55 28.06
C THR A 237 -19.11 -0.88 28.82
N PRO A 238 -20.28 -1.53 28.95
CA PRO A 238 -21.43 -0.96 29.67
C PRO A 238 -21.22 -0.63 31.15
N ASN A 239 -20.11 -1.08 31.75
CA ASN A 239 -19.71 -0.72 33.11
C ASN A 239 -18.74 0.47 33.16
N GLY A 240 -18.61 1.20 32.05
CA GLY A 240 -17.75 2.38 31.92
C GLY A 240 -16.25 2.09 31.70
N LYS A 241 -15.81 0.82 31.71
CA LYS A 241 -14.39 0.47 31.52
C LYS A 241 -13.98 0.58 30.04
N VAL A 242 -12.88 1.26 29.77
CA VAL A 242 -12.28 1.29 28.42
C VAL A 242 -11.33 0.12 28.26
N VAL A 243 -11.53 -0.68 27.22
CA VAL A 243 -10.70 -1.84 26.85
C VAL A 243 -9.93 -1.52 25.57
N PRO A 244 -8.71 -0.96 25.66
CA PRO A 244 -7.89 -0.70 24.49
C PRO A 244 -7.12 -1.95 24.06
N LYS A 245 -6.88 -2.12 22.76
CA LYS A 245 -6.09 -3.21 22.18
C LYS A 245 -5.35 -2.74 20.93
N ILE A 246 -4.09 -3.13 20.80
CA ILE A 246 -3.32 -2.94 19.57
C ILE A 246 -3.64 -4.07 18.60
N LEU A 247 -4.04 -3.72 17.38
CA LEU A 247 -4.24 -4.66 16.28
C LEU A 247 -2.97 -4.85 15.46
N HIS A 248 -2.17 -3.81 15.29
CA HIS A 248 -0.90 -3.87 14.55
C HIS A 248 0.09 -2.82 15.01
N SER A 249 1.38 -3.20 15.05
CA SER A 249 2.52 -2.30 15.24
C SER A 249 3.54 -2.48 14.13
N LYS A 250 3.77 -1.43 13.33
CA LYS A 250 4.83 -1.44 12.30
C LYS A 250 6.23 -1.41 12.92
N LEU A 251 6.43 -0.77 14.06
CA LEU A 251 7.76 -0.73 14.70
C LEU A 251 8.17 -2.11 15.19
N MET A 252 7.21 -2.90 15.68
CA MET A 252 7.45 -4.29 16.05
C MET A 252 7.63 -5.20 14.83
N THR A 253 6.63 -5.20 13.94
CA THR A 253 6.59 -6.16 12.82
C THR A 253 7.56 -5.82 11.71
N ARG A 254 8.07 -4.57 11.69
CA ARG A 254 8.88 -3.96 10.62
C ARG A 254 8.20 -3.99 9.25
N CYS A 255 6.89 -4.23 9.22
CA CYS A 255 6.10 -4.44 8.02
C CYS A 255 4.82 -3.61 8.06
N TRP A 256 4.31 -3.27 6.88
CA TRP A 256 2.96 -2.73 6.75
C TRP A 256 1.92 -3.78 7.15
N PRO A 257 0.78 -3.37 7.74
CA PRO A 257 -0.27 -4.31 8.09
C PRO A 257 -0.84 -4.98 6.83
N SER A 258 -1.09 -6.28 6.93
CA SER A 258 -1.89 -7.01 5.93
C SER A 258 -3.38 -6.87 6.28
N LYS A 259 -4.21 -6.58 5.27
CA LYS A 259 -5.66 -6.44 5.43
C LYS A 259 -6.28 -7.68 6.09
N ASN A 260 -5.94 -8.88 5.61
CA ASN A 260 -6.50 -10.14 6.12
C ASN A 260 -6.11 -10.41 7.58
N VAL A 261 -4.86 -10.10 7.95
CA VAL A 261 -4.38 -10.24 9.33
C VAL A 261 -5.11 -9.27 10.24
N LEU A 262 -5.27 -8.02 9.79
CA LEU A 262 -5.94 -6.98 10.53
C LEU A 262 -7.43 -7.30 10.73
N GLU A 263 -8.10 -7.79 9.69
CA GLU A 263 -9.47 -8.28 9.75
C GLU A 263 -9.63 -9.40 10.78
N LYS A 264 -8.80 -10.45 10.71
CA LYS A 264 -8.85 -11.56 11.67
C LYS A 264 -8.68 -11.07 13.11
N ARG A 265 -7.73 -10.17 13.35
CA ARG A 265 -7.47 -9.58 14.68
C ARG A 265 -8.62 -8.70 15.14
N PHE A 266 -9.22 -7.93 14.24
CA PHE A 266 -10.35 -7.06 14.54
C PHE A 266 -11.60 -7.87 14.89
N ARG A 267 -11.96 -8.89 14.09
CA ARG A 267 -13.08 -9.81 14.39
C ARG A 267 -12.88 -10.51 15.73
N ALA A 268 -11.66 -10.99 16.01
CA ALA A 268 -11.33 -11.58 17.30
C ALA A 268 -11.49 -10.60 18.47
N PHE A 269 -11.16 -9.32 18.27
CA PHE A 269 -11.39 -8.28 19.26
C PHE A 269 -12.88 -8.06 19.52
N ILE A 270 -13.68 -7.85 18.48
CA ILE A 270 -15.14 -7.64 18.58
C ILE A 270 -15.79 -8.81 19.33
N ALA A 271 -15.46 -10.06 18.96
CA ALA A 271 -15.95 -11.26 19.64
C ALA A 271 -15.57 -11.29 21.13
N SER A 272 -14.34 -10.91 21.47
CA SER A 272 -13.86 -10.91 22.86
C SER A 272 -14.49 -9.81 23.72
N ALA A 273 -14.79 -8.65 23.12
CA ALA A 273 -15.34 -7.51 23.81
C ALA A 273 -16.88 -7.58 23.97
N LYS A 274 -17.52 -8.61 23.38
CA LYS A 274 -18.99 -8.80 23.37
C LYS A 274 -19.72 -7.55 22.87
N VAL A 275 -19.13 -6.92 21.85
CA VAL A 275 -19.63 -5.70 21.18
C VAL A 275 -20.82 -6.03 20.30
#